data_AF-A0A1J4MJI7-F1
#
_entry.id   AF-A0A1J4MJI7-F1
#
_cell.length_a   1.000
_cell.length_b   1.000
_cell.length_c   1.000
_cell.angle_alpha   90.00
_cell.angle_beta   90.00
_cell.angle_gamma   90.00
#
_symmetry.space_group_name_H-M   'P 1'
#
loop_
_entity.id
_entity.type
_entity.pdbx_description
1 polymer ?
#
loop_
_entity_poly.entity_id
_entity_poly.type
_entity_poly.pdbx_seq_one_letter_code
_entity_poly.pdbx_strand_id
1 'polypeptide(L)'
;MQIWFILLYVIYHCYGSDNTTKGVKSHYNLEEKVKQFYNNETNKKVISFSNKKIINVKILPSNSQSRNHLNKYLYNSKKILETFISRNYCSKISSYIKTRYNWLDVSRNWQERLYRYGYWICLRDTGAGGDCLYSSVISALDLKNITVTDLRKKVANNFVGFKNEKIKAISENYISLFKYQKSNKEENIIHIIENNWDSESFIDKLKIMSYQELSGIWDDPWSPTNILNNNQLENRNITTPFLKAIMVRDKLSIPGNVHWGTELDIHNLEEVLNIQILLFWKERGVFYPIINVNLNADYIILLYYDGLIQHFQVIGIKKVTSNLSEDFVSKFTSYSLPRIIRYLIKSDTKKDLKPK
;
A
#
# COMPACT_ATOMS: atom_id res chain seq x y z
N MET A 1 19.93 -16.49 -27.19
CA MET A 1 19.08 -17.65 -26.83
C MET A 1 19.53 -18.39 -25.57
N GLN A 2 20.84 -18.57 -25.31
CA GLN A 2 21.34 -19.41 -24.20
C GLN A 2 21.18 -18.81 -22.77
N ILE A 3 21.05 -17.48 -22.64
CA ILE A 3 20.83 -16.80 -21.34
C ILE A 3 19.41 -17.06 -20.77
N TRP A 4 18.42 -17.25 -21.64
CA TRP A 4 17.02 -17.51 -21.24
C TRP A 4 16.83 -18.91 -20.65
N PHE A 5 17.56 -19.91 -21.16
CA PHE A 5 17.51 -21.29 -20.65
C PHE A 5 18.02 -21.39 -19.21
N ILE A 6 19.04 -20.61 -18.86
CA ILE A 6 19.64 -20.62 -17.51
C ILE A 6 18.71 -19.92 -16.50
N LEU A 7 18.04 -18.85 -16.91
CA LEU A 7 17.06 -18.17 -16.05
C LEU A 7 15.84 -19.05 -15.76
N LEU A 8 15.31 -19.75 -16.78
CA LEU A 8 14.20 -20.69 -16.64
C LEU A 8 14.59 -21.93 -15.79
N TYR A 9 15.83 -22.43 -15.95
CA TYR A 9 16.34 -23.55 -15.16
C TYR A 9 16.47 -23.22 -13.66
N VAL A 10 16.96 -22.03 -13.33
CA VAL A 10 17.06 -21.56 -11.93
C VAL A 10 15.67 -21.33 -11.34
N ILE A 11 14.72 -20.78 -12.10
CA ILE A 11 13.34 -20.58 -11.63
C ILE A 11 12.63 -21.94 -11.40
N TYR A 12 12.78 -22.89 -12.31
CA TYR A 12 12.16 -24.22 -12.21
C TYR A 12 12.71 -25.04 -11.04
N HIS A 13 14.03 -25.00 -10.79
CA HIS A 13 14.67 -25.79 -9.72
C HIS A 13 14.70 -25.12 -8.35
N CYS A 14 14.65 -23.78 -8.26
CA CYS A 14 14.65 -23.09 -6.96
C CYS A 14 13.26 -22.88 -6.37
N TYR A 15 12.18 -22.95 -7.15
CA TYR A 15 10.83 -22.63 -6.68
C TYR A 15 9.83 -23.78 -6.61
N GLY A 16 10.24 -25.01 -6.89
CA GLY A 16 9.43 -26.20 -6.62
C GLY A 16 8.22 -26.35 -7.55
N SER A 17 8.14 -27.51 -8.18
CA SER A 17 6.91 -28.02 -8.79
C SER A 17 5.86 -28.21 -7.70
N ASP A 18 4.92 -27.27 -7.58
CA ASP A 18 3.64 -27.55 -6.92
C ASP A 18 2.94 -28.64 -7.74
N ASN A 19 2.94 -29.86 -7.21
CA ASN A 19 2.19 -31.00 -7.73
C ASN A 19 0.69 -30.72 -7.66
N THR A 20 0.13 -30.04 -8.66
CA THR A 20 -1.26 -30.18 -9.06
C THR A 20 -1.43 -29.88 -10.56
N THR A 21 -1.15 -30.85 -11.42
CA THR A 21 -1.69 -30.85 -12.78
C THR A 21 -2.33 -32.19 -13.08
N LYS A 22 -3.67 -32.22 -12.99
CA LYS A 22 -4.46 -32.99 -13.95
C LYS A 22 -4.64 -32.11 -15.19
N GLY A 23 -3.96 -32.51 -16.26
CA GLY A 23 -4.42 -32.40 -17.64
C GLY A 23 -4.31 -31.03 -18.33
N VAL A 24 -3.19 -30.77 -18.99
CA VAL A 24 -3.18 -30.18 -20.34
C VAL A 24 -2.01 -30.80 -21.12
N LYS A 25 -2.34 -31.61 -22.13
CA LYS A 25 -1.39 -32.11 -23.15
C LYS A 25 -1.03 -30.97 -24.09
N SER A 26 0.21 -30.51 -24.08
CA SER A 26 1.04 -30.28 -25.28
C SER A 26 2.29 -29.50 -24.92
N HIS A 27 3.44 -30.19 -24.96
CA HIS A 27 4.81 -29.74 -25.27
C HIS A 27 5.79 -30.76 -24.66
N TYR A 28 5.63 -32.02 -25.07
CA TYR A 28 6.55 -33.10 -24.77
C TYR A 28 7.73 -33.02 -25.74
N ASN A 29 8.79 -32.32 -25.36
CA ASN A 29 10.15 -32.55 -25.92
C ASN A 29 11.29 -32.05 -25.02
N LEU A 30 10.99 -31.55 -23.80
CA LEU A 30 12.01 -31.09 -22.86
C LEU A 30 12.38 -32.17 -21.83
N GLU A 31 11.39 -32.92 -21.33
CA GLU A 31 11.63 -34.02 -20.38
C GLU A 31 12.46 -35.16 -20.98
N GLU A 32 12.26 -35.53 -22.25
CA GLU A 32 13.02 -36.62 -22.88
C GLU A 32 14.48 -36.24 -23.11
N LYS A 33 14.76 -34.99 -23.52
CA LYS A 33 16.14 -34.50 -23.71
C LYS A 33 16.91 -34.38 -22.39
N VAL A 34 16.21 -34.09 -21.29
CA VAL A 34 16.81 -34.07 -19.94
C VAL A 34 17.03 -35.49 -19.42
N LYS A 35 16.12 -36.45 -19.70
CA LYS A 35 16.31 -37.87 -19.34
C LYS A 35 17.44 -38.54 -20.11
N GLN A 36 17.64 -38.22 -21.39
CA GLN A 36 18.79 -38.72 -22.16
C GLN A 36 20.14 -38.24 -21.61
N PHE A 37 20.18 -37.05 -20.99
CA PHE A 37 21.39 -36.53 -20.36
C PHE A 37 21.73 -37.19 -19.01
N TYR A 38 20.76 -37.86 -18.38
CA TYR A 38 20.89 -38.40 -17.02
C TYR A 38 20.96 -39.94 -16.94
N ASN A 39 20.78 -40.65 -18.06
CA ASN A 39 20.80 -42.12 -18.07
C ASN A 39 22.16 -42.77 -18.32
N ASN A 40 23.25 -42.00 -18.39
CA ASN A 40 24.59 -42.57 -18.29
C ASN A 40 25.12 -42.41 -16.85
N GLU A 41 24.98 -43.52 -16.12
CA GLU A 41 25.77 -43.95 -14.95
C GLU A 41 25.44 -43.36 -13.55
N THR A 42 24.69 -44.19 -12.80
CA THR A 42 24.84 -44.58 -11.38
C THR A 42 24.92 -43.50 -10.28
N ASN A 43 23.81 -43.28 -9.58
CA ASN A 43 23.55 -43.84 -8.23
C ASN A 43 22.40 -43.12 -7.51
N LYS A 44 21.43 -43.92 -7.04
CA LYS A 44 20.34 -43.50 -6.15
C LYS A 44 20.89 -42.99 -4.81
N LYS A 45 20.31 -41.90 -4.28
CA LYS A 45 19.96 -41.81 -2.87
C LYS A 45 18.80 -40.83 -2.63
N VAL A 46 17.73 -41.36 -2.06
CA VAL A 46 16.61 -40.63 -1.47
C VAL A 46 17.10 -40.00 -0.16
N ILE A 47 16.85 -38.71 0.07
CA ILE A 47 17.07 -38.07 1.38
C ILE A 47 15.85 -37.19 1.70
N SER A 48 15.28 -37.41 2.88
CA SER A 48 14.21 -36.62 3.50
C SER A 48 14.76 -35.31 4.08
N PHE A 49 13.95 -34.25 4.11
CA PHE A 49 14.36 -32.94 4.63
C PHE A 49 13.68 -32.61 5.96
N SER A 50 14.50 -32.37 6.99
CA SER A 50 14.10 -31.68 8.22
C SER A 50 14.76 -30.30 8.29
N ASN A 51 14.08 -29.40 9.02
CA ASN A 51 14.30 -27.95 9.03
C ASN A 51 15.71 -27.49 9.45
N LYS A 52 16.13 -26.36 8.88
CA LYS A 52 17.32 -25.55 9.20
C LYS A 52 18.67 -26.21 8.89
N LYS A 53 19.05 -26.22 7.61
CA LYS A 53 20.44 -26.05 7.16
C LYS A 53 20.45 -25.45 5.76
N ILE A 54 21.22 -24.38 5.57
CA ILE A 54 21.54 -23.83 4.25
C ILE A 54 22.13 -24.98 3.43
N ILE A 55 21.46 -25.35 2.34
CA ILE A 55 21.89 -26.45 1.50
C ILE A 55 23.13 -25.99 0.73
N ASN A 56 24.31 -26.37 1.19
CA ASN A 56 25.48 -26.48 0.33
C ASN A 56 25.20 -27.64 -0.64
N VAL A 57 24.51 -27.37 -1.73
CA VAL A 57 24.33 -28.32 -2.82
C VAL A 57 25.69 -28.48 -3.50
N LYS A 58 26.52 -29.41 -2.99
CA LYS A 58 27.64 -29.98 -3.74
C LYS A 58 27.08 -30.89 -4.82
N ILE A 59 26.46 -30.32 -5.86
CA ILE A 59 26.47 -31.00 -7.16
C ILE A 59 27.90 -30.78 -7.66
N LEU A 60 28.73 -31.82 -7.58
CA LEU A 60 30.06 -31.83 -8.15
C LEU A 60 29.90 -32.33 -9.60
N PRO A 61 29.99 -31.47 -10.63
CA PRO A 61 30.20 -31.95 -11.97
C PRO A 61 31.50 -32.72 -12.00
N SER A 62 31.53 -33.86 -12.69
CA SER A 62 32.71 -34.70 -12.89
C SER A 62 33.77 -34.04 -13.78
N ASN A 63 33.44 -32.91 -14.43
CA ASN A 63 34.35 -32.24 -15.37
C ASN A 63 34.78 -30.84 -14.89
N SER A 64 36.09 -30.58 -14.92
CA SER A 64 36.72 -29.36 -14.37
C SER A 64 36.28 -28.07 -15.09
N GLN A 65 35.99 -28.14 -16.39
CA GLN A 65 35.49 -27.01 -17.17
C GLN A 65 34.06 -26.60 -16.78
N SER A 66 33.18 -27.58 -16.50
CA SER A 66 31.80 -27.30 -16.05
C SER A 66 31.73 -26.66 -14.67
N ARG A 67 32.66 -26.98 -13.75
CA ARG A 67 32.78 -26.31 -12.44
C ARG A 67 33.15 -24.84 -12.57
N ASN A 68 34.11 -24.52 -13.44
CA ASN A 68 34.54 -23.13 -13.63
C ASN A 68 33.45 -22.28 -14.27
N HIS A 69 32.67 -22.83 -15.20
CA HIS A 69 31.51 -22.13 -15.75
C HIS A 69 30.42 -21.91 -14.72
N LEU A 70 29.99 -22.94 -13.97
CA LEU A 70 28.93 -22.79 -12.95
C LEU A 70 29.33 -21.85 -11.81
N ASN A 71 30.57 -21.93 -11.33
CA ASN A 71 31.09 -21.01 -10.32
C ASN A 71 31.20 -19.58 -10.85
N LYS A 72 31.57 -19.39 -12.12
CA LYS A 72 31.56 -18.07 -12.78
C LYS A 72 30.14 -17.50 -12.88
N TYR A 73 29.12 -18.33 -13.14
CA TYR A 73 27.72 -17.89 -13.19
C TYR A 73 27.14 -17.60 -11.81
N LEU A 74 27.40 -18.43 -10.79
CA LEU A 74 27.00 -18.19 -9.40
C LEU A 74 27.70 -16.96 -8.79
N TYR A 75 28.99 -16.79 -9.10
CA TYR A 75 29.75 -15.61 -8.74
C TYR A 75 29.23 -14.37 -9.48
N ASN A 76 28.90 -14.48 -10.77
CA ASN A 76 28.30 -13.38 -11.52
C ASN A 76 26.88 -13.06 -11.05
N SER A 77 26.04 -14.03 -10.68
CA SER A 77 24.71 -13.74 -10.13
C SER A 77 24.82 -13.09 -8.76
N LYS A 78 25.77 -13.50 -7.92
CA LYS A 78 26.05 -12.86 -6.62
C LYS A 78 26.67 -11.47 -6.78
N LYS A 79 27.56 -11.28 -7.75
CA LYS A 79 28.16 -9.98 -8.10
C LYS A 79 27.13 -9.05 -8.72
N ILE A 80 26.27 -9.52 -9.63
CA ILE A 80 25.13 -8.78 -10.17
C ILE A 80 24.17 -8.43 -9.04
N LEU A 81 23.89 -9.36 -8.12
CA LEU A 81 23.09 -9.09 -6.92
C LEU A 81 23.75 -8.00 -6.06
N GLU A 82 25.06 -8.05 -5.80
CA GLU A 82 25.80 -7.01 -5.07
C GLU A 82 25.86 -5.67 -5.85
N THR A 83 25.84 -5.71 -7.18
CA THR A 83 25.86 -4.53 -8.08
C THR A 83 24.47 -3.91 -8.27
N PHE A 84 23.39 -4.67 -8.08
CA PHE A 84 22.00 -4.19 -8.18
C PHE A 84 21.36 -3.94 -6.82
N ILE A 85 21.81 -4.61 -5.74
CA ILE A 85 21.57 -4.22 -4.35
C ILE A 85 22.38 -2.98 -3.97
N SER A 86 23.35 -2.57 -4.81
CA SER A 86 23.99 -1.26 -4.68
C SER A 86 22.91 -0.17 -4.64
N ARG A 87 22.99 0.70 -3.63
CA ARG A 87 22.11 1.87 -3.44
C ARG A 87 21.82 2.57 -4.78
N ASN A 88 20.56 2.98 -4.97
CA ASN A 88 19.98 3.74 -6.09
C ASN A 88 19.55 2.92 -7.31
N TYR A 89 19.11 1.66 -7.14
CA TYR A 89 18.59 0.86 -8.25
C TYR A 89 17.33 1.48 -8.89
N CYS A 90 16.35 1.86 -8.08
CA CYS A 90 15.09 2.43 -8.54
C CYS A 90 15.33 3.75 -9.32
N SER A 91 16.30 4.54 -8.88
CA SER A 91 16.69 5.77 -9.57
C SER A 91 17.40 5.49 -10.90
N LYS A 92 18.26 4.47 -10.95
CA LYS A 92 18.89 4.02 -12.21
C LYS A 92 17.85 3.50 -13.20
N ILE A 93 16.87 2.72 -12.75
CA ILE A 93 15.77 2.28 -13.62
C ILE A 93 14.94 3.46 -14.11
N SER A 94 14.54 4.37 -13.22
CA SER A 94 13.74 5.53 -13.58
C SER A 94 14.38 6.35 -14.70
N SER A 95 15.69 6.61 -14.57
CA SER A 95 16.45 7.32 -15.61
C SER A 95 16.52 6.54 -16.93
N TYR A 96 16.71 5.22 -16.89
CA TYR A 96 16.80 4.38 -18.08
C TYR A 96 15.48 4.29 -18.85
N ILE A 97 14.37 4.10 -18.13
CA ILE A 97 13.06 3.84 -18.75
C ILE A 97 12.28 5.13 -19.04
N LYS A 98 12.86 6.29 -18.72
CA LYS A 98 12.24 7.62 -18.84
C LYS A 98 10.83 7.61 -18.26
N THR A 99 10.69 7.03 -17.07
CA THR A 99 9.42 6.97 -16.35
C THR A 99 8.78 8.35 -16.26
N ARG A 100 7.45 8.39 -16.16
CA ARG A 100 6.74 9.61 -15.77
C ARG A 100 7.14 10.08 -14.36
N TYR A 101 7.75 9.21 -13.56
CA TYR A 101 7.93 9.39 -12.13
C TYR A 101 9.36 9.12 -11.68
N ASN A 102 9.86 9.89 -10.72
CA ASN A 102 11.16 9.63 -10.10
C ASN A 102 11.04 8.55 -9.01
N TRP A 103 11.30 7.29 -9.36
CA TRP A 103 11.29 6.20 -8.37
C TRP A 103 12.59 6.18 -7.58
N LEU A 104 12.44 6.01 -6.26
CA LEU A 104 13.49 5.92 -5.26
C LEU A 104 13.44 4.53 -4.62
N ASP A 105 14.55 4.15 -3.98
CA ASP A 105 14.62 2.87 -3.29
C ASP A 105 13.75 2.88 -2.02
N VAL A 106 13.07 1.76 -1.75
CA VAL A 106 12.50 1.50 -0.42
C VAL A 106 13.58 1.03 0.56
N SER A 107 13.21 0.90 1.84
CA SER A 107 14.09 0.31 2.86
C SER A 107 14.61 -1.06 2.43
N ARG A 108 15.84 -1.36 2.87
CA ARG A 108 16.53 -2.62 2.57
C ARG A 108 15.69 -3.85 2.91
N ASN A 109 14.94 -3.80 4.02
CA ASN A 109 14.05 -4.88 4.44
C ASN A 109 13.01 -5.21 3.37
N TRP A 110 12.39 -4.20 2.76
CA TRP A 110 11.41 -4.39 1.70
C TRP A 110 12.04 -4.82 0.38
N GLN A 111 13.18 -4.23 0.01
CA GLN A 111 13.90 -4.63 -1.21
C GLN A 111 14.28 -6.11 -1.15
N GLU A 112 14.95 -6.53 -0.09
CA GLU A 112 15.37 -7.93 0.06
C GLU A 112 14.18 -8.88 0.14
N ARG A 113 13.08 -8.45 0.77
CA ARG A 113 11.89 -9.29 0.94
C ARG A 113 11.19 -9.57 -0.39
N LEU A 114 10.89 -8.56 -1.20
CA LEU A 114 10.20 -8.76 -2.47
C LEU A 114 11.11 -9.33 -3.57
N TYR A 115 12.40 -9.02 -3.52
CA TYR A 115 13.35 -9.56 -4.49
C TYR A 115 13.45 -11.09 -4.43
N ARG A 116 13.32 -11.69 -3.23
CA ARG A 116 13.25 -13.16 -3.05
C ARG A 116 12.09 -13.83 -3.79
N TYR A 117 11.14 -13.06 -4.28
CA TYR A 117 10.00 -13.54 -5.05
C TYR A 117 10.03 -13.04 -6.50
N GLY A 118 11.16 -12.48 -6.95
CA GLY A 118 11.34 -12.00 -8.31
C GLY A 118 10.62 -10.68 -8.59
N TYR A 119 10.45 -9.81 -7.58
CA TYR A 119 9.90 -8.47 -7.74
C TYR A 119 10.89 -7.39 -7.31
N TRP A 120 10.93 -6.33 -8.11
CA TRP A 120 11.45 -5.03 -7.73
C TRP A 120 10.34 -4.24 -7.04
N ILE A 121 10.72 -3.48 -6.02
CA ILE A 121 9.84 -2.53 -5.33
C ILE A 121 10.55 -1.18 -5.24
N CYS A 122 9.81 -0.12 -5.56
CA CYS A 122 10.31 1.23 -5.49
C CYS A 122 9.25 2.14 -4.88
N LEU A 123 9.69 3.21 -4.24
CA LEU A 123 8.80 4.26 -3.77
C LEU A 123 8.86 5.46 -4.70
N ARG A 124 7.75 6.19 -4.78
CA ARG A 124 7.68 7.49 -5.43
C ARG A 124 7.18 8.48 -4.39
N ASP A 125 8.01 9.46 -4.09
CA ASP A 125 7.58 10.57 -3.25
C ASP A 125 6.63 11.47 -4.03
N THR A 126 5.53 11.85 -3.39
CA THR A 126 4.54 12.77 -3.96
C THR A 126 4.60 14.15 -3.30
N GLY A 127 5.53 14.31 -2.34
CA GLY A 127 5.72 15.54 -1.58
C GLY A 127 4.55 15.83 -0.65
N ALA A 128 4.31 17.12 -0.43
CA ALA A 128 3.12 17.68 0.21
C ALA A 128 3.07 17.71 1.75
N GLY A 129 4.15 17.39 2.47
CA GLY A 129 4.19 17.57 3.94
C GLY A 129 3.01 16.87 4.64
N GLY A 130 2.22 17.61 5.41
CA GLY A 130 0.99 17.11 6.05
C GLY A 130 -0.12 16.63 5.10
N ASP A 131 0.01 16.81 3.79
CA ASP A 131 -0.91 16.29 2.76
C ASP A 131 -0.40 15.00 2.08
N CYS A 132 0.70 14.42 2.55
CA CYS A 132 1.38 13.31 1.87
C CYS A 132 0.47 12.08 1.66
N LEU A 133 -0.44 11.77 2.59
CA LEU A 133 -1.43 10.69 2.45
C LEU A 133 -2.34 10.94 1.23
N TYR A 134 -2.99 12.09 1.21
CA TYR A 134 -3.95 12.48 0.17
C TYR A 134 -3.27 12.60 -1.20
N SER A 135 -2.07 13.19 -1.24
CA SER A 135 -1.26 13.32 -2.45
C SER A 135 -0.84 11.95 -2.99
N SER A 136 -0.46 11.03 -2.10
CA SER A 136 -0.09 9.66 -2.47
C SER A 136 -1.28 8.89 -3.04
N VAL A 137 -2.46 9.02 -2.46
CA VAL A 137 -3.68 8.38 -2.98
C VAL A 137 -4.06 8.92 -4.37
N ILE A 138 -4.09 10.25 -4.53
CA ILE A 138 -4.37 10.90 -5.83
C ILE A 138 -3.39 10.40 -6.90
N SER A 139 -2.11 10.38 -6.54
CA SER A 139 -1.02 9.98 -7.43
C SER A 139 -1.03 8.48 -7.76
N ALA A 140 -1.37 7.61 -6.80
CA ALA A 140 -1.45 6.16 -7.01
C ALA A 140 -2.62 5.79 -7.92
N LEU A 141 -3.72 6.53 -7.85
CA LEU A 141 -4.91 6.32 -8.66
C LEU A 141 -4.87 7.04 -10.03
N ASP A 142 -3.96 8.01 -10.22
CA ASP A 142 -3.88 8.94 -11.35
C ASP A 142 -5.16 9.78 -11.51
N LEU A 143 -5.67 10.32 -10.38
CA LEU A 143 -6.88 11.16 -10.37
C LEU A 143 -6.57 12.57 -10.91
N LYS A 144 -6.81 12.79 -12.21
CA LYS A 144 -6.47 14.05 -12.89
C LYS A 144 -7.32 15.26 -12.50
N ASN A 145 -8.55 15.03 -12.02
CA ASN A 145 -9.55 16.08 -11.79
C ASN A 145 -9.88 16.29 -10.30
N ILE A 146 -9.04 15.78 -9.40
CA ILE A 146 -9.27 15.89 -7.94
C ILE A 146 -8.03 16.52 -7.34
N THR A 147 -8.21 17.67 -6.68
CA THR A 147 -7.15 18.29 -5.88
C THR A 147 -7.08 17.64 -4.49
N VAL A 148 -5.98 17.87 -3.77
CA VAL A 148 -5.86 17.46 -2.35
C VAL A 148 -7.01 18.04 -1.53
N THR A 149 -7.32 19.32 -1.71
CA THR A 149 -8.44 19.98 -1.01
C THR A 149 -9.78 19.32 -1.30
N ASP A 150 -10.05 18.94 -2.55
CA ASP A 150 -11.30 18.26 -2.91
C ASP A 150 -11.42 16.89 -2.23
N LEU A 151 -10.32 16.13 -2.20
CA LEU A 151 -10.30 14.82 -1.55
C LEU A 151 -10.43 14.94 -0.04
N ARG A 152 -9.70 15.87 0.61
CA ARG A 152 -9.81 16.15 2.04
C ARG A 152 -11.23 16.55 2.43
N LYS A 153 -11.90 17.40 1.65
CA LYS A 153 -13.32 17.74 1.87
C LYS A 153 -14.24 16.52 1.78
N LYS A 154 -14.05 15.64 0.80
CA LYS A 154 -14.84 14.40 0.68
C LYS A 154 -14.63 13.47 1.87
N VAL A 155 -13.38 13.28 2.28
CA VAL A 155 -13.00 12.45 3.44
C VAL A 155 -13.54 13.03 4.73
N ALA A 156 -13.37 14.35 4.96
CA ALA A 156 -13.91 15.05 6.12
C ALA A 156 -15.44 14.95 6.20
N ASN A 157 -16.15 15.09 5.08
CA ASN A 157 -17.60 14.88 5.03
C ASN A 157 -17.99 13.46 5.42
N ASN A 158 -17.28 12.44 4.90
CA ASN A 158 -17.55 11.04 5.26
C ASN A 158 -17.26 10.77 6.74
N PHE A 159 -16.16 11.33 7.25
CA PHE A 159 -15.74 11.21 8.64
C PHE A 159 -16.85 11.67 9.58
N VAL A 160 -17.34 12.90 9.37
CA VAL A 160 -18.39 13.49 10.20
C VAL A 160 -19.79 12.97 9.87
N GLY A 161 -19.95 12.11 8.86
CA GLY A 161 -21.25 11.51 8.51
C GLY A 161 -22.15 12.37 7.62
N PHE A 162 -21.63 13.41 6.96
CA PHE A 162 -22.37 14.24 6.00
C PHE A 162 -22.49 13.54 4.63
N LYS A 163 -23.07 12.33 4.61
CA LYS A 163 -23.25 11.50 3.41
C LYS A 163 -24.40 11.99 2.52
N ASN A 164 -25.41 12.65 3.11
CA ASN A 164 -26.57 13.18 2.39
C ASN A 164 -26.24 14.52 1.72
N GLU A 165 -26.56 14.67 0.43
CA GLU A 165 -26.31 15.90 -0.34
C GLU A 165 -26.96 17.14 0.28
N LYS A 166 -28.15 17.01 0.89
CA LYS A 166 -28.82 18.11 1.60
C LYS A 166 -28.00 18.57 2.81
N ILE A 167 -27.51 17.63 3.62
CA ILE A 167 -26.68 17.95 4.80
C ILE A 167 -25.36 18.56 4.36
N LYS A 168 -24.75 18.02 3.29
CA LYS A 168 -23.53 18.57 2.71
C LYS A 168 -23.72 20.01 2.25
N ALA A 169 -24.78 20.29 1.48
CA ALA A 169 -25.10 21.63 1.01
C ALA A 169 -25.40 22.59 2.18
N ILE A 170 -26.11 22.12 3.21
CA ILE A 170 -26.31 22.88 4.45
C ILE A 170 -24.96 23.18 5.09
N SER A 171 -24.07 22.21 5.28
CA SER A 171 -22.77 22.41 5.91
C SER A 171 -21.87 23.39 5.15
N GLU A 172 -21.90 23.36 3.82
CA GLU A 172 -21.14 24.27 2.96
C GLU A 172 -21.67 25.70 3.04
N ASN A 173 -23.00 25.87 3.09
CA ASN A 173 -23.64 27.17 3.29
C ASN A 173 -23.54 27.65 4.73
N TYR A 174 -23.51 26.76 5.72
CA TYR A 174 -23.40 27.13 7.13
C TYR A 174 -22.06 27.80 7.42
N ILE A 175 -20.98 27.32 6.78
CA ILE A 175 -19.65 27.94 6.84
C ILE A 175 -19.65 29.35 6.23
N SER A 176 -20.36 29.57 5.11
CA SER A 176 -20.44 30.89 4.49
C SER A 176 -21.36 31.85 5.27
N LEU A 177 -22.42 31.33 5.87
CA LEU A 177 -23.38 32.08 6.70
C LEU A 177 -22.81 32.48 8.05
N PHE A 178 -21.83 31.76 8.62
CA PHE A 178 -21.21 32.16 9.89
C PHE A 178 -20.41 33.48 9.82
N LYS A 179 -20.21 34.05 8.62
CA LYS A 179 -19.73 35.43 8.46
C LYS A 179 -20.82 36.50 8.71
N TYR A 180 -22.09 36.12 8.76
CA TYR A 180 -23.23 37.05 8.90
C TYR A 180 -24.33 36.45 9.81
N GLN A 181 -24.44 37.04 11.01
CA GLN A 181 -25.42 36.87 12.08
C GLN A 181 -26.66 35.96 11.93
N LYS A 182 -26.92 35.26 13.06
CA LYS A 182 -28.18 34.72 13.63
C LYS A 182 -29.47 35.14 12.92
N SER A 183 -30.18 34.17 12.35
CA SER A 183 -31.59 34.33 11.95
C SER A 183 -32.42 33.10 12.33
N ASN A 184 -33.73 33.28 12.51
CA ASN A 184 -34.74 32.28 12.89
C ASN A 184 -34.90 31.07 11.92
N LYS A 185 -34.00 30.89 10.94
CA LYS A 185 -33.95 29.72 10.05
C LYS A 185 -33.20 28.52 10.67
N GLU A 186 -32.54 28.71 11.81
CA GLU A 186 -31.70 27.68 12.44
C GLU A 186 -32.49 26.47 12.96
N GLU A 187 -33.68 26.65 13.55
CA GLU A 187 -34.45 25.55 14.16
C GLU A 187 -34.93 24.51 13.13
N ASN A 188 -35.44 24.96 11.98
CA ASN A 188 -35.86 24.06 10.89
C ASN A 188 -34.67 23.30 10.28
N ILE A 189 -33.50 23.94 10.21
CA ILE A 189 -32.27 23.32 9.70
C ILE A 189 -31.76 22.26 10.70
N ILE A 190 -31.75 22.58 11.99
CA ILE A 190 -31.37 21.65 13.07
C ILE A 190 -32.27 20.41 13.05
N HIS A 191 -33.59 20.59 12.94
CA HIS A 191 -34.52 19.46 12.87
C HIS A 191 -34.31 18.56 11.62
N ILE A 192 -33.95 19.14 10.46
CA ILE A 192 -33.60 18.35 9.27
C ILE A 192 -32.31 17.56 9.50
N ILE A 193 -31.33 18.15 10.16
CA ILE A 193 -30.05 17.52 10.46
C ILE A 193 -30.24 16.37 11.45
N GLU A 194 -30.86 16.63 12.60
CA GLU A 194 -31.02 15.65 13.68
C GLU A 194 -31.73 14.37 13.23
N ASN A 195 -32.68 14.47 12.30
CA ASN A 195 -33.41 13.32 11.78
C ASN A 195 -32.68 12.55 10.66
N ASN A 196 -31.61 13.11 10.08
CA ASN A 196 -30.94 12.52 8.91
C ASN A 196 -29.44 12.32 9.11
N TRP A 197 -28.94 12.55 10.33
CA TRP A 197 -27.52 12.53 10.65
C TRP A 197 -27.26 11.73 11.93
N ASP A 198 -26.37 10.75 11.84
CA ASP A 198 -25.97 9.92 12.95
C ASP A 198 -24.96 10.67 13.84
N SER A 199 -25.51 11.48 14.74
CA SER A 199 -24.73 12.28 15.69
C SER A 199 -23.99 11.41 16.70
N GLU A 200 -24.53 10.25 17.07
CA GLU A 200 -23.89 9.32 18.03
C GLU A 200 -22.60 8.74 17.45
N SER A 201 -22.66 8.23 16.21
CA SER A 201 -21.48 7.73 15.50
C SER A 201 -20.40 8.80 15.35
N PHE A 202 -20.78 10.05 15.02
CA PHE A 202 -19.83 11.16 14.97
C PHE A 202 -19.19 11.43 16.33
N ILE A 203 -19.98 11.52 17.40
CA ILE A 203 -19.47 11.82 18.74
C ILE A 203 -18.52 10.71 19.21
N ASP A 204 -18.79 9.45 18.90
CA ASP A 204 -17.89 8.35 19.23
C ASP A 204 -16.56 8.44 18.48
N LYS A 205 -16.57 8.80 17.20
CA LYS A 205 -15.33 9.09 16.46
C LYS A 205 -14.56 10.25 17.09
N LEU A 206 -15.25 11.32 17.51
CA LEU A 206 -14.61 12.46 18.17
C LEU A 206 -14.01 12.08 19.54
N LYS A 207 -14.64 11.18 20.30
CA LYS A 207 -14.06 10.62 21.53
C LYS A 207 -12.78 9.84 21.24
N ILE A 208 -12.75 9.05 20.17
CA ILE A 208 -11.55 8.32 19.75
C ILE A 208 -10.41 9.30 19.44
N MET A 209 -10.67 10.37 18.68
CA MET A 209 -9.66 11.40 18.41
C MET A 209 -9.19 12.10 19.69
N SER A 210 -10.10 12.39 20.61
CA SER A 210 -9.76 13.00 21.90
C SER A 210 -8.88 12.06 22.74
N TYR A 211 -9.12 10.75 22.69
CA TYR A 211 -8.26 9.76 23.32
C TYR A 211 -6.87 9.67 22.67
N GLN A 212 -6.78 9.76 21.33
CA GLN A 212 -5.51 9.84 20.62
C GLN A 212 -4.69 11.07 21.04
N GLU A 213 -5.36 12.20 21.29
CA GLU A 213 -4.73 13.40 21.83
C GLU A 213 -4.21 13.20 23.26
N LEU A 214 -5.05 12.69 24.16
CA LEU A 214 -4.65 12.45 25.54
C LEU A 214 -3.54 11.39 25.68
N SER A 215 -3.39 10.49 24.70
CA SER A 215 -2.32 9.48 24.66
C SER A 215 -1.04 9.97 23.96
N GLY A 216 -1.01 11.21 23.45
CA GLY A 216 0.16 11.79 22.78
C GLY A 216 0.41 11.24 21.38
N ILE A 217 -0.60 10.63 20.74
CA ILE A 217 -0.55 10.16 19.34
C ILE A 217 -0.96 11.29 18.39
N TRP A 218 -1.73 12.26 18.87
CA TRP A 218 -2.23 13.38 18.10
C TRP A 218 -1.23 14.54 18.13
N ASP A 219 -0.57 14.78 17.00
CA ASP A 219 0.44 15.85 16.85
C ASP A 219 -0.06 17.07 16.06
N ASP A 220 -1.37 17.12 15.75
CA ASP A 220 -1.92 18.21 14.97
C ASP A 220 -2.08 19.49 15.81
N PRO A 221 -2.03 20.69 15.18
CA PRO A 221 -2.10 21.98 15.87
C PRO A 221 -3.49 22.31 16.45
N TRP A 222 -4.49 21.44 16.32
CA TRP A 222 -5.84 21.65 16.83
C TRP A 222 -6.26 20.50 17.74
N SER A 223 -7.19 20.75 18.66
CA SER A 223 -7.50 19.83 19.76
C SER A 223 -8.92 19.23 19.63
N PRO A 224 -9.03 17.92 19.30
CA PRO A 224 -10.29 17.20 19.36
C PRO A 224 -10.94 17.25 20.74
N THR A 225 -10.15 17.18 21.82
CA THR A 225 -10.64 17.24 23.20
C THR A 225 -11.29 18.58 23.50
N ASN A 226 -10.71 19.68 23.02
CA ASN A 226 -11.31 21.01 23.17
C ASN A 226 -12.62 21.14 22.41
N ILE A 227 -12.73 20.54 21.21
CA ILE A 227 -13.99 20.54 20.45
C ILE A 227 -15.04 19.66 21.16
N LEU A 228 -14.63 18.52 21.72
CA LEU A 228 -15.52 17.60 22.42
C LEU A 228 -16.09 18.22 23.70
N ASN A 229 -15.27 18.89 24.51
CA ASN A 229 -15.65 19.29 25.87
C ASN A 229 -16.12 20.74 26.00
N ASN A 230 -15.85 21.61 25.02
CA ASN A 230 -16.26 23.01 25.09
C ASN A 230 -17.50 23.30 24.24
N ASN A 231 -18.12 24.42 24.56
CA ASN A 231 -19.28 24.98 23.86
C ASN A 231 -18.91 26.16 22.96
N GLN A 232 -17.68 26.66 23.07
CA GLN A 232 -17.17 27.78 22.27
C GLN A 232 -15.69 27.55 21.96
N LEU A 233 -15.28 27.80 20.72
CA LEU A 233 -13.90 27.71 20.27
C LEU A 233 -13.65 28.73 19.15
N GLU A 234 -12.53 29.46 19.19
CA GLU A 234 -12.20 30.48 18.16
C GLU A 234 -13.34 31.49 17.92
N ASN A 235 -14.01 31.93 18.98
CA ASN A 235 -15.21 32.79 18.94
C ASN A 235 -16.42 32.20 18.20
N ARG A 236 -16.43 30.90 17.92
CA ARG A 236 -17.56 30.17 17.33
C ARG A 236 -18.31 29.39 18.38
N ASN A 237 -19.64 29.42 18.30
CA ASN A 237 -20.50 28.53 19.07
C ASN A 237 -20.39 27.10 18.52
N ILE A 238 -20.09 26.14 19.38
CA ILE A 238 -20.02 24.71 19.07
C ILE A 238 -20.83 23.86 20.08
N THR A 239 -21.90 24.39 20.65
CA THR A 239 -22.70 23.71 21.69
C THR A 239 -23.31 22.39 21.25
N THR A 240 -23.73 22.28 19.99
CA THR A 240 -24.43 21.08 19.49
C THR A 240 -23.45 20.12 18.79
N PRO A 241 -23.76 18.80 18.75
CA PRO A 241 -22.97 17.83 18.00
C PRO A 241 -22.75 18.24 16.54
N PHE A 242 -23.76 18.82 15.89
CA PHE A 242 -23.63 19.26 14.50
C PHE A 242 -22.63 20.40 14.31
N LEU A 243 -22.60 21.37 15.23
CA LEU A 243 -21.63 22.46 15.19
C LEU A 243 -20.21 21.95 15.46
N LYS A 244 -20.06 20.97 16.35
CA LYS A 244 -18.79 20.26 16.56
C LYS A 244 -18.36 19.52 15.30
N ALA A 245 -19.29 18.87 14.60
CA ALA A 245 -19.02 18.20 13.32
C ALA A 245 -18.56 19.18 12.24
N ILE A 246 -19.18 20.35 12.13
CA ILE A 246 -18.71 21.40 11.22
C ILE A 246 -17.27 21.82 11.58
N MET A 247 -16.99 22.04 12.87
CA MET A 247 -15.65 22.42 13.30
C MET A 247 -14.60 21.34 12.96
N VAL A 248 -14.89 20.07 13.24
CA VAL A 248 -14.00 18.94 12.92
C VAL A 248 -13.81 18.83 11.40
N ARG A 249 -14.90 18.91 10.64
CA ARG A 249 -14.86 18.89 9.18
C ARG A 249 -13.96 20.00 8.64
N ASP A 250 -14.11 21.22 9.14
CA ASP A 250 -13.29 22.38 8.76
C ASP A 250 -11.81 22.05 8.97
N LYS A 251 -11.42 21.61 10.17
CA LYS A 251 -10.03 21.28 10.50
C LYS A 251 -9.46 20.18 9.61
N LEU A 252 -10.21 19.10 9.35
CA LEU A 252 -9.77 17.98 8.51
C LEU A 252 -9.67 18.37 7.02
N SER A 253 -10.53 19.27 6.55
CA SER A 253 -10.63 19.66 5.14
C SER A 253 -9.53 20.60 4.64
N ILE A 254 -8.83 21.28 5.57
CA ILE A 254 -7.80 22.27 5.23
C ILE A 254 -6.53 21.55 4.78
N PRO A 255 -5.99 21.85 3.58
CA PRO A 255 -4.71 21.30 3.14
C PRO A 255 -3.53 21.90 3.92
N GLY A 256 -2.41 21.20 3.92
CA GLY A 256 -1.16 21.58 4.55
C GLY A 256 -0.90 20.85 5.87
N ASN A 257 -0.02 21.42 6.70
CA ASN A 257 0.41 20.84 7.99
C ASN A 257 -0.63 21.06 9.11
N VAL A 258 -1.92 20.93 8.78
CA VAL A 258 -3.04 21.05 9.74
C VAL A 258 -3.48 19.69 10.25
N HIS A 259 -3.37 18.66 9.40
CA HIS A 259 -3.68 17.29 9.79
C HIS A 259 -2.96 16.30 8.88
N TRP A 260 -2.14 15.42 9.46
CA TRP A 260 -1.17 14.56 8.76
C TRP A 260 -1.77 13.24 8.23
N GLY A 261 -3.01 12.93 8.60
CA GLY A 261 -3.70 11.70 8.21
C GLY A 261 -3.43 10.56 9.20
N THR A 262 -4.50 9.91 9.62
CA THR A 262 -4.51 8.80 10.58
C THR A 262 -5.08 7.54 9.94
N GLU A 263 -5.14 6.46 10.71
CA GLU A 263 -5.87 5.25 10.34
C GLU A 263 -7.36 5.53 10.04
N LEU A 264 -7.97 6.52 10.70
CA LEU A 264 -9.33 6.94 10.42
C LEU A 264 -9.44 7.55 9.01
N ASP A 265 -8.47 8.36 8.60
CA ASP A 265 -8.43 8.95 7.25
C ASP A 265 -8.28 7.88 6.18
N ILE A 266 -7.42 6.89 6.42
CA ILE A 266 -7.26 5.74 5.51
C ILE A 266 -8.58 5.02 5.34
N HIS A 267 -9.27 4.71 6.44
CA HIS A 267 -10.57 4.04 6.36
C HIS A 267 -11.61 4.87 5.59
N ASN A 268 -11.67 6.18 5.84
CA ASN A 268 -12.58 7.06 5.10
C ASN A 268 -12.18 7.21 3.63
N LEU A 269 -10.90 7.19 3.28
CA LEU A 269 -10.40 7.18 1.90
C LEU A 269 -10.83 5.90 1.18
N GLU A 270 -10.70 4.75 1.84
CA GLU A 270 -11.13 3.45 1.33
C GLU A 270 -12.63 3.43 1.03
N GLU A 271 -13.46 3.97 1.93
CA GLU A 271 -14.90 4.09 1.71
C GLU A 271 -15.25 5.07 0.58
N VAL A 272 -14.71 6.29 0.63
CA VAL A 272 -15.06 7.38 -0.30
C VAL A 272 -14.67 7.06 -1.74
N LEU A 273 -13.56 6.35 -1.94
CA LEU A 273 -13.04 6.01 -3.26
C LEU A 273 -13.34 4.56 -3.67
N ASN A 274 -14.00 3.78 -2.81
CA ASN A 274 -14.19 2.34 -2.96
C ASN A 274 -12.88 1.60 -3.31
N ILE A 275 -11.85 1.82 -2.51
CA ILE A 275 -10.52 1.21 -2.69
C ILE A 275 -10.11 0.40 -1.45
N GLN A 276 -9.06 -0.38 -1.60
CA GLN A 276 -8.28 -0.95 -0.49
C GLN A 276 -6.87 -0.35 -0.54
N ILE A 277 -6.38 0.14 0.60
CA ILE A 277 -5.03 0.65 0.76
C ILE A 277 -4.20 -0.44 1.46
N LEU A 278 -3.07 -0.83 0.86
CA LEU A 278 -2.08 -1.69 1.51
C LEU A 278 -0.87 -0.86 1.90
N LEU A 279 -0.59 -0.81 3.20
CA LEU A 279 0.53 -0.05 3.74
C LEU A 279 1.76 -0.92 3.98
N PHE A 280 2.85 -0.57 3.30
CA PHE A 280 4.18 -1.13 3.50
C PHE A 280 4.89 -0.37 4.62
N TRP A 281 5.09 -1.00 5.77
CA TRP A 281 5.71 -0.33 6.93
C TRP A 281 7.23 -0.31 6.77
N LYS A 282 7.81 0.89 6.62
CA LYS A 282 9.24 1.11 6.37
C LYS A 282 10.14 0.45 7.40
N GLU A 283 9.87 0.68 8.68
CA GLU A 283 10.74 0.28 9.79
C GLU A 283 10.79 -1.23 9.95
N ARG A 284 9.62 -1.88 9.84
CA ARG A 284 9.49 -3.31 10.14
C ARG A 284 9.65 -4.23 8.92
N GLY A 285 9.52 -3.71 7.70
CA GLY A 285 9.56 -4.55 6.50
C GLY A 285 8.38 -5.51 6.39
N VAL A 286 7.26 -5.19 7.04
CA VAL A 286 5.99 -5.94 7.05
C VAL A 286 4.84 -5.03 6.71
N PHE A 287 3.72 -5.60 6.26
CA PHE A 287 2.52 -4.82 6.08
C PHE A 287 2.02 -4.26 7.42
N TYR A 288 1.61 -3.00 7.40
CA TYR A 288 0.90 -2.41 8.54
C TYR A 288 -0.39 -3.20 8.78
N PRO A 289 -0.81 -3.43 10.04
CA PRO A 289 -2.04 -4.14 10.33
C PRO A 289 -3.23 -3.52 9.61
N ILE A 290 -4.01 -4.35 8.92
CA ILE A 290 -5.24 -3.93 8.25
C ILE A 290 -6.40 -4.26 9.18
N ILE A 291 -7.15 -3.23 9.61
CA ILE A 291 -8.36 -3.45 10.43
C ILE A 291 -9.40 -4.21 9.61
N ASN A 292 -9.77 -3.66 8.46
CA ASN A 292 -10.84 -4.15 7.60
C ASN A 292 -10.35 -4.39 6.17
N VAL A 293 -10.77 -5.51 5.60
CA VAL A 293 -10.53 -5.82 4.19
C VAL A 293 -11.79 -5.51 3.40
N ASN A 294 -11.71 -4.54 2.49
CA ASN A 294 -12.75 -4.26 1.53
C ASN A 294 -12.65 -5.23 0.34
N LEU A 295 -13.38 -6.34 0.41
CA LEU A 295 -13.46 -7.32 -0.68
C LEU A 295 -14.22 -6.79 -1.92
N ASN A 296 -14.91 -5.66 -1.80
CA ASN A 296 -15.68 -5.02 -2.86
C ASN A 296 -14.93 -3.86 -3.52
N ALA A 297 -13.70 -3.59 -3.10
CA ALA A 297 -12.90 -2.48 -3.61
C ALA A 297 -12.68 -2.63 -5.13
N ASP A 298 -12.92 -1.53 -5.87
CA ASP A 298 -12.66 -1.47 -7.31
C ASP A 298 -11.16 -1.62 -7.58
N TYR A 299 -10.35 -1.02 -6.71
CA TYR A 299 -8.91 -1.02 -6.81
C TYR A 299 -8.22 -1.26 -5.46
N ILE A 300 -7.05 -1.85 -5.53
CA ILE A 300 -6.10 -1.99 -4.44
C ILE A 300 -4.90 -1.10 -4.78
N ILE A 301 -4.55 -0.17 -3.90
CA ILE A 301 -3.38 0.69 -4.06
C ILE A 301 -2.31 0.37 -3.03
N LEU A 302 -1.06 0.56 -3.42
CA LEU A 302 0.11 0.29 -2.59
C LEU A 302 0.72 1.59 -2.10
N LEU A 303 0.78 1.77 -0.78
CA LEU A 303 1.40 2.93 -0.15
C LEU A 303 2.54 2.50 0.77
N TYR A 304 3.53 3.36 0.94
CA TYR A 304 4.65 3.22 1.85
C TYR A 304 4.41 4.14 3.05
N TYR A 305 4.62 3.62 4.27
CA TYR A 305 4.48 4.40 5.49
C TYR A 305 5.79 4.43 6.27
N ASP A 306 6.30 5.64 6.47
CA ASP A 306 7.42 5.94 7.36
C ASP A 306 6.87 6.39 8.71
N GLY A 307 6.88 5.49 9.68
CA GLY A 307 6.30 5.76 11.01
C GLY A 307 7.14 6.70 11.87
N LEU A 308 8.40 6.99 11.49
CA LEU A 308 9.25 7.89 12.27
C LEU A 308 8.95 9.36 11.98
N ILE A 309 8.55 9.67 10.75
CA ILE A 309 8.22 11.04 10.31
C ILE A 309 6.76 11.18 9.85
N GLN A 310 5.94 10.15 10.07
CA GLN A 310 4.52 10.11 9.69
C GLN A 310 4.29 10.46 8.22
N HIS A 311 5.10 9.88 7.31
CA HIS A 311 5.08 10.22 5.88
C HIS A 311 4.54 9.08 5.03
N PHE A 312 3.65 9.41 4.11
CA PHE A 312 3.06 8.49 3.15
C PHE A 312 3.62 8.72 1.76
N GLN A 313 3.96 7.63 1.07
CA GLN A 313 4.48 7.66 -0.30
C GLN A 313 3.84 6.55 -1.14
N VAL A 314 3.98 6.60 -2.46
CA VAL A 314 3.42 5.56 -3.34
C VAL A 314 4.42 4.42 -3.53
N ILE A 315 3.96 3.17 -3.45
CA ILE A 315 4.74 2.00 -3.82
C ILE A 315 4.41 1.56 -5.24
N GLY A 316 5.45 1.31 -6.02
CA GLY A 316 5.39 0.64 -7.29
C GLY A 316 6.11 -0.70 -7.22
N ILE A 317 5.51 -1.75 -7.80
CA ILE A 317 6.16 -3.05 -7.95
C ILE A 317 6.24 -3.47 -9.41
N LYS A 318 7.29 -4.23 -9.74
CA LYS A 318 7.55 -4.73 -11.09
C LYS A 318 8.21 -6.10 -11.01
N LYS A 319 7.86 -7.04 -11.90
CA LYS A 319 8.58 -8.33 -11.97
C LYS A 319 9.99 -8.11 -12.52
N VAL A 320 10.97 -8.78 -11.94
CA VAL A 320 12.38 -8.72 -12.38
C VAL A 320 12.54 -9.16 -13.84
N THR A 321 11.70 -10.08 -14.28
CA THR A 321 11.70 -10.65 -15.63
C THR A 321 10.88 -9.86 -16.65
N SER A 322 10.17 -8.81 -16.22
CA SER A 322 9.31 -8.06 -17.15
C SER A 322 10.12 -7.11 -18.03
N ASN A 323 9.50 -6.61 -19.10
CA ASN A 323 10.21 -5.77 -20.07
C ASN A 323 10.77 -4.53 -19.36
N LEU A 324 12.03 -4.17 -19.63
CA LEU A 324 12.65 -2.98 -19.06
C LEU A 324 11.81 -1.73 -19.28
N SER A 325 11.17 -1.57 -20.44
CA SER A 325 10.33 -0.41 -20.76
C SER A 325 9.03 -0.28 -19.94
N GLU A 326 8.58 -1.32 -19.25
CA GLU A 326 7.39 -1.25 -18.40
C GLU A 326 7.65 -0.43 -17.13
N ASP A 327 6.75 0.47 -16.76
CA ASP A 327 6.83 1.22 -15.50
C ASP A 327 6.41 0.34 -14.31
N PHE A 328 6.69 0.80 -13.10
CA PHE A 328 6.21 0.18 -11.87
C PHE A 328 4.70 0.40 -11.71
N VAL A 329 4.02 -0.60 -11.14
CA VAL A 329 2.57 -0.57 -10.94
C VAL A 329 2.24 -0.41 -9.46
N SER A 330 1.43 0.60 -9.15
CA SER A 330 0.96 0.92 -7.78
C SER A 330 -0.53 0.66 -7.55
N LYS A 331 -1.27 0.36 -8.62
CA LYS A 331 -2.73 0.18 -8.63
C LYS A 331 -3.08 -1.17 -9.25
N PHE A 332 -3.87 -1.96 -8.55
CA PHE A 332 -4.27 -3.30 -8.94
C PHE A 332 -5.79 -3.46 -8.80
N THR A 333 -6.35 -4.43 -9.52
CA THR A 333 -7.67 -4.97 -9.19
C THR A 333 -7.50 -6.14 -8.22
N SER A 334 -8.60 -6.60 -7.66
CA SER A 334 -8.64 -7.81 -6.84
C SER A 334 -8.18 -9.07 -7.60
N TYR A 335 -8.02 -9.06 -8.92
CA TYR A 335 -7.46 -10.17 -9.71
C TYR A 335 -6.01 -9.94 -10.13
N SER A 336 -5.63 -8.70 -10.45
CA SER A 336 -4.28 -8.38 -10.92
C SER A 336 -3.25 -8.24 -9.81
N LEU A 337 -3.67 -8.12 -8.54
CA LEU A 337 -2.75 -8.07 -7.40
C LEU A 337 -1.91 -9.36 -7.33
N PRO A 338 -0.56 -9.27 -7.36
CA PRO A 338 0.30 -10.43 -7.38
C PRO A 338 0.05 -11.38 -6.20
N ARG A 339 0.06 -12.69 -6.47
CA ARG A 339 -0.14 -13.74 -5.46
C ARG A 339 0.81 -13.59 -4.27
N ILE A 340 2.04 -13.15 -4.52
CA ILE A 340 3.01 -12.92 -3.45
C ILE A 340 2.55 -11.82 -2.49
N ILE A 341 1.99 -10.72 -2.98
CA ILE A 341 1.51 -9.64 -2.11
C ILE A 341 0.40 -10.15 -1.19
N ARG A 342 -0.54 -10.95 -1.71
CA ARG A 342 -1.59 -11.58 -0.89
C ARG A 342 -1.02 -12.52 0.16
N TYR A 343 -0.06 -13.34 -0.22
CA TYR A 343 0.62 -14.24 0.70
C TYR A 343 1.28 -13.47 1.85
N LEU A 344 2.01 -12.40 1.54
CA LEU A 344 2.69 -11.57 2.53
C LEU A 344 1.69 -10.83 3.43
N ILE A 345 0.62 -10.27 2.88
CA ILE A 345 -0.46 -9.66 3.69
C ILE A 345 -1.05 -10.67 4.66
N LYS A 346 -1.38 -11.87 4.19
CA LYS A 346 -1.93 -12.93 5.02
C LYS A 346 -0.97 -13.37 6.11
N SER A 347 0.31 -13.46 5.79
CA SER A 347 1.36 -13.79 6.75
C SER A 347 1.54 -12.69 7.82
N ASP A 348 1.51 -11.42 7.41
CA ASP A 348 1.85 -10.29 8.30
C ASP A 348 0.66 -9.86 9.17
N THR A 349 -0.54 -9.89 8.59
CA THR A 349 -1.75 -9.31 9.20
C THR A 349 -2.80 -10.35 9.60
N LYS A 350 -2.61 -11.62 9.19
CA LYS A 350 -3.62 -12.70 9.31
C LYS A 350 -4.91 -12.45 8.53
N LYS A 351 -4.99 -11.40 7.71
CA LYS A 351 -6.13 -11.07 6.84
C LYS A 351 -5.94 -11.63 5.43
N ASP A 352 -7.03 -12.05 4.78
CA ASP A 352 -6.97 -12.67 3.45
C ASP A 352 -7.65 -11.78 2.39
N LEU A 353 -6.89 -11.40 1.36
CA LEU A 353 -7.37 -10.63 0.20
C LEU A 353 -7.75 -11.60 -0.93
N LYS A 354 -8.73 -12.47 -0.71
CA LYS A 354 -9.14 -13.41 -1.76
C LYS A 354 -9.77 -12.66 -2.93
N PRO A 355 -9.41 -12.98 -4.18
CA PRO A 355 -10.19 -12.54 -5.33
C PRO A 355 -11.63 -13.02 -5.16
N LYS A 356 -12.60 -12.19 -5.55
CA LYS A 356 -13.98 -12.62 -5.62
C LYS A 356 -14.21 -13.63 -6.74
#